data_AF-A0AAN6X678-F1
#
_entry.id   AF-A0AAN6X678-F1
#
_cell.length_a   1.000
_cell.length_b   1.000
_cell.length_c   1.000
_cell.angle_alpha   90.00
_cell.angle_beta   90.00
_cell.angle_gamma   90.00
#
_symmetry.space_group_name_H-M   'P 1'
#
loop_
_entity.id
_entity.type
_entity.pdbx_description
1 polymer ?
#
loop_
_entity_poly.entity_id
_entity_poly.type
_entity_poly.pdbx_seq_one_letter_code
_entity_poly.pdbx_strand_id
1 'polypeptide(L)'
;MSESSESFNPFDISSRLNTVINRYNGYSGPNKGILLINPLIKEIAIYTLLKLFFKDIKTLNKLGRDKRKYLEGAIPGYGQEFPKGLHLHLELERTMVYIPEVRLGDYVMWYCNTIHAVDKTHNGHSDSSVIYIPVYPTTEANAKYMAHQRAAFLEGTPAPDFPGVQSLSLDKLVALENDTPGGKEAVRLANKALGFI
;
A
#
# COMPACT_ATOMS: atom_id res chain seq x y z
N MET A 1 -8.96 22.35 21.19
CA MET A 1 -10.12 21.54 20.75
C MET A 1 -9.73 20.08 20.89
N SER A 2 -10.46 19.31 21.70
CA SER A 2 -10.24 17.88 21.87
C SER A 2 -11.03 17.13 20.80
N GLU A 3 -10.41 16.90 19.64
CA GLU A 3 -11.02 16.02 18.64
C GLU A 3 -11.02 14.59 19.16
N SER A 4 -12.17 13.92 19.03
CA SER A 4 -12.36 12.52 19.40
C SER A 4 -11.77 11.60 18.34
N SER A 5 -11.33 10.39 18.71
CA SER A 5 -10.97 9.36 17.73
C SER A 5 -12.15 8.99 16.81
N GLU A 6 -13.38 9.24 17.26
CA GLU A 6 -14.59 9.01 16.47
C GLU A 6 -14.72 9.96 15.27
N SER A 7 -14.16 11.17 15.33
CA SER A 7 -14.19 12.12 14.20
C SER A 7 -13.05 11.89 13.19
N PHE A 8 -12.14 10.95 13.45
CA PHE A 8 -11.05 10.65 12.53
C PHE A 8 -11.59 10.11 11.20
N ASN A 9 -11.23 10.79 10.11
CA ASN A 9 -11.53 10.37 8.74
C ASN A 9 -10.26 9.78 8.11
N PRO A 10 -10.18 8.45 7.89
CA PRO A 10 -9.01 7.85 7.26
C PRO A 10 -8.82 8.31 5.81
N PHE A 11 -9.84 8.86 5.14
CA PHE A 11 -9.79 9.32 3.76
C PHE A 11 -9.50 10.82 3.61
N ASP A 12 -9.28 11.55 4.71
CA ASP A 12 -8.81 12.92 4.63
C ASP A 12 -7.36 12.97 4.12
N ILE A 13 -7.20 13.47 2.90
CA ILE A 13 -5.92 13.57 2.18
C ILE A 13 -5.26 14.95 2.32
N SER A 14 -5.84 15.88 3.10
CA SER A 14 -5.28 17.23 3.28
C SER A 14 -3.82 17.23 3.73
N SER A 15 -3.37 16.15 4.37
CA SER A 15 -2.00 15.94 4.84
C SER A 15 -1.32 14.67 4.29
N ARG A 16 -1.92 13.95 3.33
CA ARG A 16 -1.44 12.63 2.86
C ARG A 16 -1.56 12.46 1.35
N LEU A 17 -0.66 11.65 0.76
CA LEU A 17 -0.43 11.69 -0.69
C LEU A 17 -0.51 10.35 -1.42
N ASN A 18 -0.68 9.16 -0.80
CA ASN A 18 -0.46 7.89 -1.52
C ASN A 18 -1.48 6.77 -1.21
N THR A 19 -1.76 5.90 -2.21
CA THR A 19 -2.53 4.63 -2.10
C THR A 19 -1.91 3.56 -3.02
N VAL A 20 -2.02 2.27 -2.70
CA VAL A 20 -1.40 1.17 -3.48
C VAL A 20 -2.49 0.34 -4.20
N ILE A 21 -2.20 -0.14 -5.42
CA ILE A 21 -3.06 -1.08 -6.17
C ILE A 21 -2.21 -2.27 -6.62
N ASN A 22 -2.82 -3.45 -6.62
CA ASN A 22 -2.32 -4.62 -7.32
C ASN A 22 -3.18 -4.93 -8.53
N ARG A 23 -2.52 -5.21 -9.65
CA ARG A 23 -3.12 -5.87 -10.81
C ARG A 23 -2.76 -7.34 -10.78
N TYR A 24 -3.73 -8.23 -10.96
CA TYR A 24 -3.47 -9.67 -10.98
C TYR A 24 -3.29 -10.18 -12.42
N ASN A 25 -2.23 -10.99 -12.59
CA ASN A 25 -1.82 -11.60 -13.86
C ASN A 25 -2.01 -13.13 -13.79
N GLY A 26 -3.16 -13.58 -13.33
CA GLY A 26 -3.47 -15.00 -13.19
C GLY A 26 -4.77 -15.23 -12.44
N TYR A 27 -5.13 -16.49 -12.28
CA TYR A 27 -6.26 -16.90 -11.44
C TYR A 27 -5.74 -17.20 -10.03
N SER A 28 -6.35 -16.59 -9.02
CA SER A 28 -6.00 -16.86 -7.61
C SER A 28 -7.23 -16.69 -6.72
N GLY A 29 -7.20 -17.29 -5.54
CA GLY A 29 -8.30 -17.22 -4.57
C GLY A 29 -7.87 -17.65 -3.17
N PRO A 30 -8.80 -17.71 -2.21
CA PRO A 30 -8.51 -18.15 -0.85
C PRO A 30 -7.73 -19.48 -0.80
N ASN A 31 -6.70 -19.57 0.04
CA ASN A 31 -5.79 -20.72 0.17
C ASN A 31 -4.87 -20.99 -1.05
N LYS A 32 -4.80 -20.06 -2.01
CA LYS A 32 -4.01 -20.15 -3.25
C LYS A 32 -2.98 -19.02 -3.36
N GLY A 33 -2.32 -18.67 -2.25
CA GLY A 33 -1.25 -17.66 -2.29
C GLY A 33 -1.75 -16.24 -2.60
N ILE A 34 -2.95 -15.89 -2.13
CA ILE A 34 -3.61 -14.59 -2.41
C ILE A 34 -3.44 -13.60 -1.25
N LEU A 35 -3.79 -12.34 -1.50
CA LEU A 35 -3.79 -11.26 -0.52
C LEU A 35 -4.87 -11.47 0.57
N LEU A 36 -4.51 -11.16 1.81
CA LEU A 36 -5.41 -10.95 2.93
C LEU A 36 -5.35 -9.48 3.33
N ILE A 37 -6.49 -8.94 3.75
CA ILE A 37 -6.61 -7.57 4.27
C ILE A 37 -7.37 -7.58 5.59
N ASN A 38 -7.08 -6.64 6.48
CA ASN A 38 -7.98 -6.31 7.58
C ASN A 38 -8.90 -5.16 7.12
N PRO A 39 -10.22 -5.37 7.01
CA PRO A 39 -11.12 -4.37 6.42
C PRO A 39 -11.45 -3.19 7.36
N LEU A 40 -10.94 -3.18 8.59
CA LEU A 40 -11.22 -2.16 9.61
C LEU A 40 -10.28 -0.94 9.51
N ILE A 41 -10.29 -0.27 8.36
CA ILE A 41 -9.31 0.77 7.98
C ILE A 41 -9.18 1.86 9.06
N LYS A 42 -10.31 2.36 9.57
CA LYS A 42 -10.34 3.45 10.55
C LYS A 42 -9.77 2.98 11.90
N GLU A 43 -10.24 1.84 12.37
CA GLU A 43 -9.92 1.26 13.66
C GLU A 43 -8.44 0.88 13.72
N ILE A 44 -7.89 0.30 12.65
CA ILE A 44 -6.46 -0.02 12.53
C ILE A 44 -5.62 1.24 12.65
N ALA A 45 -5.94 2.29 11.89
CA ALA A 45 -5.15 3.52 11.89
C ALA A 45 -5.15 4.17 13.28
N ILE A 46 -6.31 4.22 13.93
CA ILE A 46 -6.46 4.73 15.30
C ILE A 46 -5.69 3.82 16.27
N TYR A 47 -5.87 2.52 16.19
CA TYR A 47 -5.24 1.54 17.07
C TYR A 47 -3.71 1.65 16.99
N THR A 48 -3.13 1.62 15.79
CA THR A 48 -1.67 1.68 15.59
C THR A 48 -1.08 2.97 16.15
N LEU A 49 -1.74 4.12 15.96
CA LEU A 49 -1.28 5.40 16.48
C LEU A 49 -1.43 5.49 18.01
N LEU A 50 -2.55 5.02 18.54
CA LEU A 50 -2.88 5.17 19.95
C LEU A 50 -2.23 4.12 20.82
N LYS A 51 -1.99 2.90 20.33
CA LYS A 51 -1.47 1.75 21.10
C LYS A 51 -0.26 2.09 21.97
N LEU A 52 0.62 2.97 21.48
CA LEU A 52 1.80 3.46 22.19
C LEU A 52 1.51 4.14 23.54
N PHE A 53 0.30 4.67 23.71
CA PHE A 53 -0.11 5.41 24.90
C PHE A 53 -0.88 4.55 25.90
N PHE A 54 -1.18 3.28 25.57
CA PHE A 54 -1.98 2.37 26.39
C PHE A 54 -1.13 1.18 26.86
N LYS A 55 -1.21 0.85 28.15
CA LYS A 55 -0.66 -0.40 28.69
C LYS A 55 -1.49 -1.59 28.20
N ASP A 56 -0.85 -2.76 28.12
CA ASP A 56 -1.56 -4.04 28.00
C ASP A 56 -2.33 -4.29 29.29
N ILE A 57 -3.60 -3.89 29.30
CA ILE A 57 -4.47 -4.14 30.43
C ILE A 57 -5.40 -5.27 30.01
N LYS A 58 -5.41 -6.35 30.78
CA LYS A 58 -6.36 -7.47 30.60
C LYS A 58 -7.84 -7.06 30.84
N THR A 59 -8.11 -5.77 31.10
CA THR A 59 -9.43 -5.22 31.46
C THR A 59 -9.43 -3.71 31.16
N LEU A 60 -10.47 -3.16 30.52
CA LEU A 60 -10.51 -1.75 30.07
C LEU A 60 -10.25 -0.68 31.17
N ASN A 61 -10.35 -1.02 32.45
CA ASN A 61 -10.49 -0.06 33.56
C ASN A 61 -9.17 0.51 34.15
N LYS A 62 -7.99 0.28 33.54
CA LYS A 62 -6.73 0.84 34.07
C LYS A 62 -5.84 1.46 33.00
N LEU A 63 -6.32 2.49 32.30
CA LEU A 63 -5.44 3.34 31.49
C LEU A 63 -4.32 3.93 32.37
N GLY A 64 -3.07 3.56 32.08
CA GLY A 64 -1.91 4.08 32.79
C GLY A 64 -0.76 4.31 31.82
N ARG A 65 -0.09 5.45 31.94
CA ARG A 65 1.06 5.82 31.11
C ARG A 65 2.29 5.05 31.58
N ASP A 66 2.88 4.26 30.68
CA ASP A 66 4.29 3.95 30.73
C ASP A 66 4.83 4.20 29.33
N LYS A 67 5.75 5.15 29.23
CA LYS A 67 6.38 5.57 27.97
C LYS A 67 7.41 4.50 27.60
N ARG A 68 6.95 3.30 27.23
CA ARG A 68 7.84 2.22 26.81
C ARG A 68 8.58 2.68 25.55
N LYS A 69 9.90 2.48 25.55
CA LYS A 69 10.85 2.82 24.46
C LYS A 69 10.65 2.02 23.16
N TYR A 70 9.56 1.26 23.04
CA TYR A 70 9.36 0.27 21.99
C TYR A 70 8.07 0.58 21.24
N LEU A 71 8.22 1.01 19.99
CA LEU A 71 7.13 1.01 19.01
C LEU A 71 6.89 -0.45 18.62
N GLU A 72 5.86 -1.09 19.18
CA GLU A 72 5.60 -2.52 19.02
C GLU A 72 5.46 -2.91 17.53
N GLY A 73 6.47 -3.61 16.99
CA GLY A 73 6.53 -4.00 15.58
C GLY A 73 7.06 -2.92 14.62
N ALA A 74 7.51 -1.76 15.12
CA ALA A 74 8.18 -0.76 14.30
C ALA A 74 9.69 -0.79 14.52
N ILE A 75 10.44 -0.90 13.43
CA ILE A 75 11.91 -0.85 13.42
C ILE A 75 12.33 0.26 12.45
N PRO A 76 13.14 1.25 12.87
CA PRO A 76 13.61 2.29 11.96
C PRO A 76 14.28 1.69 10.71
N GLY A 77 13.87 2.16 9.54
CA GLY A 77 14.32 1.63 8.25
C GLY A 77 13.47 0.49 7.68
N TYR A 78 12.44 0.02 8.40
CA TYR A 78 11.51 -1.03 7.97
C TYR A 78 10.06 -0.53 7.99
N GLY A 79 9.18 -1.27 7.30
CA GLY A 79 7.74 -1.08 7.40
C GLY A 79 7.21 -1.42 8.80
N GLN A 80 6.02 -0.91 9.13
CA GLN A 80 5.34 -1.29 10.36
C GLN A 80 4.83 -2.74 10.25
N GLU A 81 5.20 -3.57 11.20
CA GLU A 81 4.75 -4.96 11.28
C GLU A 81 3.79 -5.19 12.46
N PHE A 82 2.99 -6.25 12.35
CA PHE A 82 2.02 -6.66 13.36
C PHE A 82 2.26 -8.12 13.77
N PRO A 83 3.37 -8.43 14.44
CA PRO A 83 3.71 -9.81 14.80
C PRO A 83 2.72 -10.38 15.83
N LYS A 84 2.57 -11.70 15.80
CA LYS A 84 1.70 -12.44 16.73
C LYS A 84 2.11 -12.13 18.18
N GLY A 85 1.12 -11.85 19.02
CA GLY A 85 1.31 -11.63 20.46
C GLY A 85 1.53 -10.18 20.88
N LEU A 86 1.95 -9.27 19.98
CA LEU A 86 2.09 -7.84 20.31
C LEU A 86 0.78 -7.07 20.16
N HIS A 87 -0.06 -7.45 19.18
CA HIS A 87 -1.28 -6.73 18.85
C HIS A 87 -2.55 -7.54 19.10
N LEU A 88 -2.74 -8.01 20.34
CA LEU A 88 -3.82 -8.95 20.71
C LEU A 88 -5.22 -8.42 20.39
N HIS A 89 -5.47 -7.11 20.57
CA HIS A 89 -6.79 -6.50 20.34
C HIS A 89 -7.19 -6.47 18.86
N LEU A 90 -6.23 -6.58 17.93
CA LEU A 90 -6.55 -6.65 16.51
C LEU A 90 -7.12 -8.02 16.13
N GLU A 91 -6.83 -9.07 16.93
CA GLU A 91 -7.27 -10.44 16.69
C GLU A 91 -7.06 -10.87 15.22
N LEU A 92 -5.86 -10.61 14.68
CA LEU A 92 -5.56 -10.74 13.24
C LEU A 92 -5.85 -12.14 12.66
N GLU A 93 -5.79 -13.20 13.48
CA GLU A 93 -6.19 -14.55 13.04
C GLU A 93 -7.68 -14.65 12.68
N ARG A 94 -8.53 -13.79 13.28
CA ARG A 94 -9.96 -13.72 13.02
C ARG A 94 -10.34 -12.57 12.07
N THR A 95 -9.64 -11.44 12.15
CA THR A 95 -10.04 -10.19 11.46
C THR A 95 -9.42 -9.99 10.09
N MET A 96 -8.35 -10.72 9.76
CA MET A 96 -7.83 -10.77 8.39
C MET A 96 -8.76 -11.61 7.52
N VAL A 97 -9.15 -11.06 6.37
CA VAL A 97 -10.00 -11.75 5.40
C VAL A 97 -9.27 -11.88 4.07
N TYR A 98 -9.51 -12.99 3.38
CA TYR A 98 -9.08 -13.13 1.98
C TYR A 98 -9.81 -12.13 1.10
N ILE A 99 -9.12 -11.60 0.10
CA ILE A 99 -9.81 -10.97 -1.02
C ILE A 99 -10.62 -12.03 -1.80
N PRO A 100 -11.63 -11.62 -2.60
CA PRO A 100 -12.35 -12.55 -3.46
C PRO A 100 -11.45 -13.26 -4.46
N GLU A 101 -11.99 -14.29 -5.12
CA GLU A 101 -11.35 -14.89 -6.28
C GLU A 101 -11.08 -13.81 -7.34
N VAL A 102 -9.87 -13.83 -7.90
CA VAL A 102 -9.42 -12.93 -8.95
C VAL A 102 -9.07 -13.71 -10.20
N ARG A 103 -9.31 -13.08 -11.35
CA ARG A 103 -9.00 -13.57 -12.68
C ARG A 103 -8.01 -12.63 -13.35
N LEU A 104 -7.48 -13.09 -14.48
CA LEU A 104 -6.60 -12.29 -15.31
C LEU A 104 -7.28 -10.97 -15.69
N GLY A 105 -6.62 -9.85 -15.38
CA GLY A 105 -7.11 -8.51 -15.69
C GLY A 105 -7.92 -7.86 -14.55
N ASP A 106 -8.24 -8.59 -13.49
CA ASP A 106 -8.84 -8.01 -12.30
C ASP A 106 -7.84 -7.11 -11.55
N TYR A 107 -8.38 -6.07 -10.91
CA TYR A 107 -7.64 -5.12 -10.10
C TYR A 107 -8.14 -5.13 -8.67
N VAL A 108 -7.21 -5.09 -7.72
CA VAL A 108 -7.50 -5.03 -6.30
C VAL A 108 -6.82 -3.82 -5.71
N MET A 109 -7.62 -2.91 -5.18
CA MET A 109 -7.16 -1.69 -4.51
C MET A 109 -7.35 -1.85 -3.01
N TRP A 110 -6.36 -1.40 -2.22
CA TRP A 110 -6.53 -1.25 -0.77
C TRP A 110 -5.88 0.02 -0.27
N TYR A 111 -6.39 0.53 0.84
CA TYR A 111 -5.93 1.81 1.39
C TYR A 111 -4.54 1.67 2.02
N CYS A 112 -3.68 2.68 1.91
CA CYS A 112 -2.27 2.60 2.33
C CYS A 112 -2.05 2.28 3.82
N ASN A 113 -3.04 2.56 4.67
CA ASN A 113 -3.00 2.21 6.11
C ASN A 113 -3.64 0.85 6.44
N THR A 114 -4.03 0.08 5.45
CA THR A 114 -4.65 -1.24 5.66
C THR A 114 -3.57 -2.25 6.05
N ILE A 115 -3.79 -2.99 7.14
CA ILE A 115 -2.98 -4.18 7.43
C ILE A 115 -3.28 -5.22 6.35
N HIS A 116 -2.24 -5.70 5.70
CA HIS A 116 -2.33 -6.71 4.67
C HIS A 116 -1.27 -7.79 4.90
N ALA A 117 -1.54 -8.98 4.39
CA ALA A 117 -0.62 -10.11 4.39
C ALA A 117 -0.81 -10.93 3.12
N VAL A 118 0.19 -11.73 2.76
CA VAL A 118 0.02 -12.77 1.75
C VAL A 118 -0.25 -14.08 2.47
N ASP A 119 -1.12 -14.89 1.89
CA ASP A 119 -1.38 -16.24 2.35
C ASP A 119 -0.06 -17.01 2.53
N LYS A 120 0.06 -17.72 3.66
CA LYS A 120 1.27 -18.47 4.01
C LYS A 120 1.47 -19.69 3.13
N THR A 121 0.40 -20.18 2.50
CA THR A 121 0.43 -21.38 1.66
C THR A 121 -0.17 -21.11 0.30
N HIS A 122 0.37 -21.76 -0.73
CA HIS A 122 -0.20 -21.75 -2.08
C HIS A 122 -0.57 -23.17 -2.47
N ASN A 123 -1.86 -23.52 -2.31
CA ASN A 123 -2.39 -24.84 -2.68
C ASN A 123 -3.10 -24.81 -4.05
N GLY A 124 -2.89 -23.76 -4.85
CA GLY A 124 -3.41 -23.67 -6.22
C GLY A 124 -2.61 -24.54 -7.20
N HIS A 125 -3.20 -24.80 -8.37
CA HIS A 125 -2.58 -25.60 -9.43
C HIS A 125 -1.86 -24.75 -10.50
N SER A 126 -1.82 -23.43 -10.32
CA SER A 126 -1.21 -22.47 -11.24
C SER A 126 -0.52 -21.37 -10.45
N ASP A 127 0.32 -20.58 -11.12
CA ASP A 127 0.98 -19.44 -10.50
C ASP A 127 -0.01 -18.37 -10.02
N SER A 128 0.32 -17.74 -8.90
CA SER A 128 -0.37 -16.56 -8.36
C SER A 128 0.49 -15.32 -8.64
N SER A 129 0.36 -14.76 -9.84
CA SER A 129 1.20 -13.65 -10.31
C SER A 129 0.47 -12.31 -10.27
N VAL A 130 1.22 -11.24 -9.93
CA VAL A 130 0.70 -9.86 -9.84
C VAL A 130 1.69 -8.86 -10.40
N ILE A 131 1.19 -7.71 -10.85
CA ILE A 131 1.96 -6.48 -11.07
C ILE A 131 1.47 -5.44 -10.06
N TYR A 132 2.40 -4.91 -9.28
CA TYR A 132 2.12 -3.80 -8.35
C TYR A 132 2.08 -2.48 -9.14
N ILE A 133 0.96 -1.76 -9.10
CA ILE A 133 0.75 -0.49 -9.82
C ILE A 133 0.03 0.50 -8.89
N PRO A 134 0.71 1.32 -8.08
CA PRO A 134 0.03 2.16 -7.09
C PRO A 134 -0.84 3.28 -7.69
N VAL A 135 -1.80 3.80 -6.92
CA VAL A 135 -2.42 5.10 -7.21
C VAL A 135 -1.45 6.17 -6.72
N TYR A 136 -0.85 6.88 -7.65
CA TYR A 136 0.15 7.89 -7.34
C TYR A 136 -0.35 9.28 -7.79
N PRO A 137 -1.05 10.03 -6.93
CA PRO A 137 -1.57 11.33 -7.31
C PRO A 137 -0.42 12.33 -7.53
N THR A 138 -0.64 13.27 -8.44
CA THR A 138 0.36 14.28 -8.80
C THR A 138 0.48 15.33 -7.69
N THR A 139 1.41 15.08 -6.77
CA THR A 139 1.77 15.97 -5.67
C THR A 139 3.22 16.42 -5.87
N GLU A 140 3.67 17.48 -5.21
CA GLU A 140 5.04 17.97 -5.39
C GLU A 140 6.09 16.90 -5.05
N ALA A 141 5.91 16.18 -3.94
CA ALA A 141 6.80 15.09 -3.53
C ALA A 141 6.79 13.95 -4.56
N ASN A 142 5.61 13.56 -5.02
CA ASN A 142 5.45 12.48 -5.99
C ASN A 142 6.05 12.86 -7.35
N ALA A 143 5.89 14.10 -7.81
CA ALA A 143 6.49 14.61 -9.04
C ALA A 143 8.03 14.61 -9.00
N LYS A 144 8.61 14.98 -7.86
CA LYS A 144 10.07 14.88 -7.65
C LYS A 144 10.56 13.43 -7.73
N TYR A 145 9.84 12.50 -7.10
CA TYR A 145 10.17 11.08 -7.20
C TYR A 145 10.05 10.56 -8.65
N MET A 146 8.99 10.94 -9.36
CA MET A 146 8.78 10.57 -10.77
C MET A 146 9.94 11.01 -11.66
N ALA A 147 10.56 12.17 -11.40
CA ALA A 147 11.74 12.61 -12.13
C ALA A 147 12.95 11.66 -11.95
N HIS A 148 13.18 11.16 -10.73
CA HIS A 148 14.22 10.17 -10.45
C HIS A 148 13.89 8.80 -11.05
N GLN A 149 12.64 8.33 -10.88
CA GLN A 149 12.20 7.06 -11.47
C GLN A 149 12.36 7.07 -12.99
N ARG A 150 12.03 8.19 -13.64
CA ARG A 150 12.25 8.38 -15.08
C ARG A 150 13.73 8.29 -15.45
N ALA A 151 14.61 8.99 -14.74
CA ALA A 151 16.05 8.94 -15.03
C ALA A 151 16.59 7.51 -14.93
N ALA A 152 16.27 6.81 -13.84
CA ALA A 152 16.66 5.41 -13.65
C ALA A 152 16.17 4.50 -14.78
N PHE A 153 14.92 4.70 -15.19
CA PHE A 153 14.31 3.91 -16.25
C PHE A 153 14.95 4.13 -17.63
N LEU A 154 15.32 5.37 -17.97
CA LEU A 154 16.06 5.66 -19.21
C LEU A 154 17.47 5.08 -19.19
N GLU A 155 18.10 5.01 -18.02
CA GLU A 155 19.41 4.40 -17.83
C GLU A 155 19.36 2.87 -17.73
N GLY A 156 18.16 2.27 -17.72
CA GLY A 156 17.98 0.83 -17.50
C GLY A 156 18.40 0.38 -16.10
N THR A 157 18.43 1.29 -15.13
CA THR A 157 18.74 1.03 -13.73
C THR A 157 17.45 0.89 -12.90
N PRO A 158 17.52 0.23 -11.73
CA PRO A 158 16.39 0.16 -10.81
C PRO A 158 15.87 1.51 -10.35
N ALA A 159 14.58 1.55 -10.01
CA ALA A 159 14.02 2.68 -9.30
C ALA A 159 14.76 2.91 -7.96
N PRO A 160 14.84 4.18 -7.47
CA PRO A 160 15.64 4.54 -6.30
C PRO A 160 15.31 3.75 -5.02
N ASP A 161 14.07 3.30 -4.87
CA ASP A 161 13.61 2.54 -3.69
C ASP A 161 14.00 1.05 -3.73
N PHE A 162 14.50 0.56 -4.87
CA PHE A 162 14.91 -0.83 -5.07
C PHE A 162 16.38 -0.92 -5.47
N PRO A 163 17.32 -0.46 -4.62
CA PRO A 163 18.73 -0.62 -4.91
C PRO A 163 19.09 -2.11 -5.00
N GLY A 164 19.75 -2.51 -6.10
CA GLY A 164 20.29 -3.88 -6.26
C GLY A 164 19.44 -4.88 -7.04
N VAL A 165 18.35 -4.47 -7.68
CA VAL A 165 17.64 -5.28 -8.70
C VAL A 165 18.10 -4.92 -10.12
N GLN A 166 17.59 -5.59 -11.16
CA GLN A 166 17.85 -5.24 -12.57
C GLN A 166 16.56 -4.68 -13.20
N SER A 167 16.68 -3.67 -14.07
CA SER A 167 15.54 -3.01 -14.72
C SER A 167 15.54 -3.23 -16.24
N LEU A 168 14.36 -3.13 -16.85
CA LEU A 168 14.15 -3.12 -18.31
C LEU A 168 13.85 -1.66 -18.71
N SER A 169 14.40 -1.17 -19.83
CA SER A 169 14.31 0.24 -20.28
C SER A 169 12.92 0.68 -20.79
N LEU A 170 12.74 1.99 -21.06
CA LEU A 170 11.46 2.60 -21.51
C LEU A 170 11.39 2.95 -23.00
N ASP A 171 10.20 2.78 -23.59
CA ASP A 171 9.79 3.36 -24.88
C ASP A 171 8.78 4.52 -24.72
N LYS A 172 8.70 5.43 -25.69
CA LYS A 172 7.79 6.60 -25.68
C LYS A 172 6.31 6.18 -25.57
N LEU A 173 5.51 6.84 -24.72
CA LEU A 173 4.07 6.56 -24.58
C LEU A 173 3.31 7.02 -25.84
N VAL A 174 2.35 6.21 -26.30
CA VAL A 174 1.53 6.50 -27.49
C VAL A 174 0.07 6.59 -27.07
N ALA A 175 -0.58 7.71 -27.39
CA ALA A 175 -2.03 7.85 -27.19
C ALA A 175 -2.79 7.01 -28.22
N LEU A 176 -3.88 6.39 -27.80
CA LEU A 176 -4.73 5.62 -28.70
C LEU A 176 -5.66 6.56 -29.49
N GLU A 177 -6.05 6.14 -30.68
CA GLU A 177 -6.87 6.96 -31.60
C GLU A 177 -8.18 7.44 -30.93
N ASN A 178 -8.77 6.57 -30.11
CA ASN A 178 -10.04 6.79 -29.41
C ASN A 178 -9.92 7.41 -28.00
N ASP A 179 -8.71 7.84 -27.58
CA ASP A 179 -8.56 8.46 -26.27
C ASP A 179 -9.30 9.80 -26.17
N THR A 180 -9.80 10.08 -24.97
CA THR A 180 -10.43 11.37 -24.66
C THR A 180 -9.42 12.51 -24.81
N PRO A 181 -9.87 13.76 -25.04
CA PRO A 181 -8.97 14.92 -25.08
C PRO A 181 -8.10 15.05 -23.83
N GLY A 182 -8.65 14.76 -22.65
CA GLY A 182 -7.91 14.75 -21.39
C GLY A 182 -6.88 13.62 -21.30
N GLY A 183 -7.20 12.42 -21.81
CA GLY A 183 -6.27 11.30 -21.89
C GLY A 183 -5.09 11.59 -22.82
N LYS A 184 -5.36 12.14 -24.00
CA LYS A 184 -4.33 12.57 -24.96
C LYS A 184 -3.42 13.66 -24.37
N GLU A 185 -3.98 14.62 -23.65
CA GLU A 185 -3.21 15.66 -22.97
C GLU A 185 -2.37 15.10 -21.82
N ALA A 186 -2.90 14.14 -21.05
CA ALA A 186 -2.14 13.45 -20.01
C ALA A 186 -0.96 12.66 -20.59
N VAL A 187 -1.14 11.94 -21.71
CA VAL A 187 -0.04 11.24 -22.40
C VAL A 187 1.01 12.24 -22.92
N ARG A 188 0.58 13.38 -23.46
CA ARG A 188 1.50 14.44 -23.92
C ARG A 188 2.31 15.05 -22.78
N LEU A 189 1.64 15.41 -21.68
CA LEU A 189 2.28 15.95 -20.48
C LEU A 189 3.20 14.92 -19.82
N ALA A 190 2.78 13.66 -19.78
CA ALA A 190 3.59 12.55 -19.30
C ALA A 190 4.84 12.39 -20.16
N ASN A 191 4.75 12.31 -21.49
CA ASN A 191 5.91 12.23 -22.37
C ASN A 191 6.86 13.43 -22.20
N LYS A 192 6.32 14.65 -22.04
CA LYS A 192 7.12 15.85 -21.74
C LYS A 192 7.85 15.74 -20.40
N ALA A 193 7.17 15.30 -19.34
CA ALA A 193 7.78 15.06 -18.03
C ALA A 193 8.80 13.91 -18.08
N LEU A 194 8.51 12.90 -18.90
CA LEU A 194 9.38 11.79 -19.26
C LEU A 194 10.40 12.17 -20.33
N GLY A 195 10.55 13.46 -20.67
CA GLY A 195 11.51 14.03 -21.63
C GLY A 195 11.66 13.28 -22.95
N PHE A 196 10.61 12.56 -23.34
CA PHE A 196 10.38 12.19 -24.73
C PHE A 196 9.80 13.44 -25.38
N ILE A 197 10.67 14.19 -26.06
CA ILE A 197 10.26 15.36 -26.84
C ILE A 197 9.30 14.91 -27.95
#